data_AF-A0A9X7Q6W5-F1
#
_entry.id   AF-A0A9X7Q6W5-F1
#
_cell.length_a   1.000
_cell.length_b   1.000
_cell.length_c   1.000
_cell.angle_alpha   90.00
_cell.angle_beta   90.00
_cell.angle_gamma   90.00
#
_symmetry.space_group_name_H-M   'P 1'
#
loop_
_entity.id
_entity.type
_entity.pdbx_description
1 polymer ?
#
loop_
_entity_poly.entity_id
_entity_poly.type
_entity_poly.pdbx_seq_one_letter_code
_entity_poly.pdbx_strand_id
1 'polypeptide(L)' 'MYFLERKDAEKMLFEFLKRTLIKESDIDELMSMATKHDSGPPMKGIMYKYDKMERNELTAQDLDDLSTLMHFYGP' A
#
# COMPACT_ATOMS: atom_id res chain seq x y z
N MET A 1 -20.49 -7.31 -6.87
CA MET A 1 -19.64 -6.75 -5.81
C MET A 1 -18.25 -6.72 -6.39
N TYR A 2 -17.70 -5.54 -6.71
CA TYR A 2 -16.32 -5.47 -7.17
C TYR A 2 -15.44 -5.90 -6.00
N PHE A 3 -14.56 -6.87 -6.22
CA PHE A 3 -13.57 -7.33 -5.26
C PHE A 3 -12.21 -7.07 -5.89
N LEU A 4 -11.34 -6.39 -5.17
CA LEU A 4 -9.94 -6.30 -5.56
C LEU A 4 -9.27 -7.60 -5.11
N GLU A 5 -8.69 -8.36 -6.03
CA GLU A 5 -8.00 -9.59 -5.65
C GLU A 5 -6.72 -9.26 -4.88
N ARG A 6 -6.33 -10.16 -3.96
CA ARG A 6 -5.13 -9.98 -3.13
C ARG A 6 -3.89 -9.64 -3.97
N LYS A 7 -3.66 -10.35 -5.07
CA LYS A 7 -2.48 -10.14 -5.92
C LYS A 7 -2.52 -8.79 -6.63
N ASP A 8 -3.70 -8.35 -7.04
CA ASP A 8 -3.89 -7.04 -7.66
C ASP A 8 -3.69 -5.92 -6.62
N ALA A 9 -4.15 -6.12 -5.39
CA ALA A 9 -3.91 -5.22 -4.26
C ALA A 9 -2.42 -5.12 -3.90
N GLU A 10 -1.73 -6.25 -3.80
CA GLU A 10 -0.28 -6.29 -3.55
C GLU A 10 0.49 -5.56 -4.66
N LYS A 11 0.12 -5.76 -5.92
CA LYS A 11 0.74 -5.07 -7.06
C LYS A 11 0.46 -3.57 -7.04
N MET A 12 -0.79 -3.17 -6.81
CA MET A 12 -1.18 -1.76 -6.69
C MET A 12 -0.41 -1.08 -5.56
N LEU A 13 -0.34 -1.73 -4.39
CA LEU A 13 0.45 -1.25 -3.26
C LEU A 13 1.93 -1.11 -3.63
N PHE A 14 2.54 -2.11 -4.26
CA PHE A 14 3.95 -2.03 -4.66
C PHE A 14 4.23 -0.83 -5.58
N GLU A 15 3.39 -0.61 -6.59
CA GLU A 15 3.54 0.52 -7.51
C GLU A 15 3.35 1.86 -6.79
N PHE A 16 2.36 1.97 -5.88
CA PHE A 16 2.18 3.16 -5.04
C PHE A 16 3.42 3.43 -4.18
N LEU A 17 3.95 2.42 -3.49
CA LEU A 17 5.12 2.56 -2.64
C LEU A 17 6.37 2.95 -3.43
N LYS A 18 6.56 2.36 -4.61
CA LYS A 18 7.70 2.66 -5.49
C LYS A 18 7.69 4.09 -6.02
N ARG A 19 6.52 4.68 -6.25
CA ARG A 19 6.40 6.08 -6.67
C ARG A 19 6.59 7.05 -5.51
N THR A 20 6.10 6.69 -4.34
CA THR A 20 5.96 7.64 -3.23
C THR A 20 7.09 7.57 -2.21
N LEU A 21 7.71 6.41 -1.97
CA LEU A 21 8.81 6.28 -1.01
C LEU A 21 10.17 6.57 -1.66
N ILE A 22 11.05 7.19 -0.89
CA ILE A 22 12.42 7.50 -1.33
C ILE A 22 13.36 6.30 -1.15
N LYS A 23 13.15 5.51 -0.09
CA LYS A 23 14.04 4.40 0.30
C LYS A 23 13.47 3.06 -0.11
N GLU A 24 14.25 2.27 -0.85
CA GLU A 24 13.86 0.93 -1.28
C GLU A 24 13.63 -0.02 -0.09
N SER A 25 14.41 0.12 0.99
CA SER A 25 14.23 -0.65 2.23
C SER A 25 12.85 -0.48 2.86
N ASP A 26 12.25 0.71 2.73
CA ASP A 26 10.94 1.02 3.29
C ASP A 26 9.83 0.33 2.47
N ILE A 27 10.04 0.21 1.15
CA ILE A 27 9.16 -0.55 0.26
C ILE A 27 9.19 -2.03 0.65
N ASP A 28 10.38 -2.61 0.81
CA ASP A 28 10.55 -4.02 1.19
C ASP A 28 9.88 -4.33 2.54
N GLU A 29 10.01 -3.43 3.52
CA GLU A 29 9.37 -3.57 4.82
C GLU A 29 7.84 -3.65 4.70
N LEU A 30 7.23 -2.71 3.96
CA LEU A 30 5.78 -2.64 3.80
C LEU A 30 5.24 -3.78 2.94
N MET A 31 5.96 -4.19 1.90
CA MET A 31 5.59 -5.35 1.08
C MET A 31 5.71 -6.67 1.85
N SER A 32 6.68 -6.79 2.76
CA SER A 32 6.77 -7.92 3.67
C SER A 32 5.54 -8.00 4.58
N MET A 33 5.02 -6.86 5.04
CA MET A 33 3.78 -6.83 5.82
C MET A 33 2.55 -7.20 4.98
N ALA A 34 2.49 -6.69 3.75
CA ALA A 34 1.39 -6.95 2.83
C ALA A 34 1.22 -8.44 2.50
N THR A 35 2.34 -9.12 2.24
CA THR A 35 2.36 -10.52 1.78
C THR A 35 2.21 -11.55 2.90
N LYS A 36 2.43 -11.16 4.16
CA LYS A 36 2.30 -12.04 5.34
C LYS A 36 0.86 -12.29 5.78
N HIS A 37 -0.10 -11.49 5.32
CA HIS A 37 -1.51 -11.66 5.68
C HIS A 37 -2.25 -12.46 4.62
N ASP A 38 -2.88 -13.55 5.03
CA ASP A 38 -3.63 -14.45 4.14
C ASP A 38 -4.81 -13.75 3.46
N SER A 39 -5.44 -12.80 4.15
CA SER A 39 -6.58 -12.02 3.69
C SER A 39 -6.21 -10.83 2.78
N GLY A 40 -4.93 -10.59 2.51
CA GLY A 40 -4.42 -9.43 1.75
C GLY A 40 -3.79 -8.34 2.63
N PRO A 41 -3.33 -7.22 2.03
CA PRO A 41 -2.47 -6.26 2.71
C PRO A 41 -3.16 -5.58 3.90
N PRO A 42 -2.62 -5.61 5.13
CA PRO A 42 -3.26 -4.94 6.28
C PRO A 42 -3.08 -3.42 6.19
N MET A 43 -3.88 -2.74 5.36
CA MET A 43 -3.64 -1.36 4.94
C MET A 43 -3.58 -0.36 6.11
N LYS A 44 -4.38 -0.54 7.17
CA LYS A 44 -4.27 0.28 8.40
C LYS A 44 -2.86 0.23 9.01
N GLY A 45 -2.29 -0.97 9.12
CA GLY A 45 -0.96 -1.17 9.69
C GLY A 45 0.15 -0.67 8.78
N ILE A 46 -0.02 -0.86 7.46
CA ILE A 46 0.89 -0.33 6.44
C ILE A 46 0.91 1.19 6.48
N MET A 47 -0.27 1.83 6.51
CA MET A 47 -0.37 3.30 6.53
C MET A 47 0.23 3.92 7.79
N TYR A 48 0.02 3.31 8.96
CA TYR A 48 0.65 3.77 10.20
C TYR A 48 2.18 3.83 10.12
N LYS A 49 2.81 2.91 9.37
CA LYS A 49 4.26 2.93 9.15
C LYS A 49 4.65 3.88 8.03
N TYR A 50 3.94 3.83 6.91
CA TYR A 50 4.12 4.70 5.76
C TYR A 50 4.13 6.18 6.15
N ASP A 51 3.24 6.60 7.05
CA ASP A 51 3.16 7.99 7.51
C ASP A 51 4.42 8.50 8.20
N LYS A 52 5.27 7.59 8.70
CA LYS A 52 6.54 7.89 9.38
C LYS A 52 7.75 7.80 8.45
N MET A 53 7.55 7.35 7.22
CA MET A 53 8.61 7.15 6.23
C MET A 53 8.83 8.40 5.38
N GLU A 54 10.04 8.50 4.83
CA GLU A 54 10.45 9.60 3.97
C GLU A 54 9.88 9.40 2.56
N ARG A 55 9.11 10.38 2.10
CA ARG A 55 8.28 10.24 0.89
C ARG A 55 8.22 11.52 0.05
N ASN A 56 7.98 11.32 -1.23
CA ASN A 56 7.65 12.36 -2.21
C ASN A 56 6.25 12.93 -1.96
N GLU A 57 5.95 14.08 -2.58
CA GLU A 57 4.58 14.59 -2.63
C GLU A 57 3.67 13.63 -3.39
N LEU A 58 2.46 13.43 -2.87
CA LEU A 58 1.46 12.54 -3.46
C LEU A 58 0.78 13.17 -4.66
N THR A 59 0.65 12.40 -5.74
CA THR A 59 -0.17 12.78 -6.89
C THR A 59 -1.63 12.41 -6.66
N ALA A 60 -2.53 12.92 -7.53
CA ALA A 60 -3.93 12.52 -7.51
C ALA A 60 -4.13 11.01 -7.72
N GLN A 61 -3.28 10.37 -8.55
CA GLN A 61 -3.32 8.93 -8.76
C GLN A 61 -2.92 8.16 -7.49
N ASP A 62 -1.92 8.66 -6.76
CA ASP A 62 -1.48 7.99 -5.53
C ASP A 62 -2.56 8.04 -4.45
N LEU A 63 -3.32 9.14 -4.38
CA LEU A 63 -4.46 9.27 -3.48
C LEU A 63 -5.62 8.33 -3.90
N ASP A 64 -5.85 8.15 -5.19
CA ASP A 64 -6.88 7.24 -5.72
C ASP A 64 -6.54 5.76 -5.46
N ASP A 65 -5.29 5.37 -5.73
CA ASP A 65 -4.76 4.04 -5.42
C ASP A 65 -4.87 3.75 -3.91
N LEU A 66 -4.47 4.72 -3.07
CA LEU A 66 -4.56 4.59 -1.63
C LEU A 66 -6.02 4.46 -1.14
N SER A 67 -6.92 5.28 -1.67
CA SER A 67 -8.36 5.22 -1.35
C SER A 67 -8.94 3.85 -1.70
N THR A 68 -8.57 3.31 -2.87
CA THR A 68 -8.98 1.98 -3.33
C THR A 68 -8.47 0.89 -2.38
N LEU A 69 -7.18 0.91 -2.04
CA LEU A 69 -6.58 -0.06 -1.11
C LEU A 69 -7.23 0.02 0.28
N MET A 70 -7.49 1.22 0.80
CA MET A 70 -8.16 1.41 2.10
C MET A 70 -9.61 0.95 2.10
N HIS A 71 -10.33 1.10 0.98
CA HIS A 71 -11.70 0.61 0.85
C HIS A 71 -11.79 -0.91 0.99
N PHE A 72 -10.88 -1.64 0.33
CA PHE A 72 -10.90 -3.11 0.31
C PHE A 72 -10.18 -3.77 1.49
N TYR A 73 -9.12 -3.15 2.01
CA TYR A 73 -8.23 -3.77 2.99
C TYR A 73 -7.89 -2.91 4.20
N GLY A 74 -8.49 -1.72 4.30
CA GLY A 74 -8.44 -0.85 5.47
C GLY A 74 -9.57 -1.02 6.51
N PRO A 75 -10.65 -1.82 6.35
CA PRO A 75 -11.67 -2.00 7.40
C PRO A 75 -11.15 -2.46 8.77
#